data_AF-L7UEV1-F1
#
_entry.id   AF-L7UEV1-F1
#
_cell.length_a   1.000
_cell.length_b   1.000
_cell.length_c   1.000
_cell.angle_alpha   90.00
_cell.angle_beta   90.00
_cell.angle_gamma   90.00
#
_symmetry.space_group_name_H-M   'P 1'
#
loop_
_entity.id
_entity.type
_entity.pdbx_description
1 polymer ?
#
loop_
_entity_poly.entity_id
_entity_poly.type
_entity_poly.pdbx_seq_one_letter_code
_entity_poly.pdbx_strand_id
1 'polypeptide(L)'
;MSLLATLVLGGALVVSPTQARAEDSCSAAQEQIQAWLDANKETLPTTLDDISRYPMEYRRAIQGALSPQQRVALWREHLRRYIASHPQLNARQLAALDLAMATLTPELYTPVDTPELLRAQAAMRDAFDPKEARLIVSTLGPPDASSAEESAAPICQCNRSDAWCGDFSCRAYSCRSTTSGCGWFNRKACNGLCG
;
A
#
# COMPACT_ATOMS: atom_id res chain seq x y z
N MET A 1 -18.23 -63.12 -27.71
CA MET A 1 -18.05 -61.78 -28.31
C MET A 1 -18.51 -60.74 -27.31
N SER A 2 -17.72 -59.67 -27.21
CA SER A 2 -17.43 -58.87 -26.02
C SER A 2 -18.57 -58.07 -25.38
N LEU A 3 -18.51 -57.99 -24.05
CA LEU A 3 -19.06 -56.91 -23.22
C LEU A 3 -18.20 -55.65 -23.41
N LEU A 4 -18.82 -54.51 -23.73
CA LEU A 4 -18.21 -53.18 -23.70
C LEU A 4 -18.84 -52.41 -22.53
N ALA A 5 -18.08 -52.29 -21.43
CA ALA A 5 -18.39 -51.42 -20.32
C ALA A 5 -17.68 -50.08 -20.54
N THR A 6 -18.45 -49.02 -20.77
CA THR A 6 -17.94 -47.65 -20.88
C THR A 6 -17.76 -47.08 -19.47
N LEU A 7 -16.51 -46.91 -19.05
CA LEU A 7 -16.14 -46.18 -17.84
C LEU A 7 -16.10 -44.68 -18.15
N VAL A 8 -17.01 -43.91 -17.56
CA VAL A 8 -16.95 -42.44 -17.51
C VAL A 8 -16.11 -42.06 -16.30
N LEU A 9 -14.86 -41.67 -16.54
CA LEU A 9 -14.00 -41.06 -15.52
C LEU A 9 -14.34 -39.57 -15.41
N GLY A 10 -15.19 -39.23 -14.44
CA GLY A 10 -15.38 -37.85 -13.99
C GLY A 10 -14.13 -37.37 -13.26
N GLY A 11 -13.36 -36.49 -13.91
CA GLY A 11 -12.24 -35.81 -13.26
C GLY A 11 -12.74 -34.76 -12.28
N ALA A 12 -12.62 -35.05 -10.98
CA ALA A 12 -12.76 -34.02 -9.95
C ALA A 12 -11.53 -33.11 -9.99
N LEU A 13 -11.73 -31.85 -10.36
CA LEU A 13 -10.72 -30.80 -10.20
C LEU A 13 -10.47 -30.61 -8.71
N VAL A 14 -9.30 -31.05 -8.23
CA VAL A 14 -8.85 -30.80 -6.86
C VAL A 14 -8.46 -29.33 -6.77
N VAL A 15 -9.36 -28.49 -6.26
CA VAL A 15 -9.04 -27.12 -5.87
C VAL A 15 -8.18 -27.20 -4.62
N SER A 16 -6.89 -26.84 -4.73
CA SER A 16 -5.94 -26.89 -3.62
C SER A 16 -6.40 -26.01 -2.43
N PRO A 17 -6.41 -26.51 -1.19
CA PRO A 17 -6.94 -25.80 0.00
C PRO A 17 -6.07 -24.63 0.48
N THR A 18 -4.94 -24.35 -0.18
CA THR A 18 -4.00 -23.30 0.20
C THR A 18 -4.50 -21.90 -0.13
N GLN A 19 -5.28 -21.72 -1.19
CA GLN A 19 -5.79 -20.39 -1.58
C GLN A 19 -6.91 -19.93 -0.66
N ALA A 20 -7.87 -20.81 -0.33
CA ALA A 20 -8.97 -20.51 0.59
C ALA A 20 -8.46 -20.09 1.99
N ARG A 21 -7.43 -20.76 2.52
CA ARG A 21 -6.84 -20.42 3.82
C ARG A 21 -6.15 -19.05 3.83
N ALA A 22 -5.53 -18.65 2.72
CA ALA A 22 -4.90 -17.34 2.60
C ALA A 22 -5.95 -16.21 2.52
N GLU A 23 -7.06 -16.45 1.80
CA GLU A 23 -8.21 -15.54 1.70
C GLU A 23 -8.87 -15.25 3.04
N ASP A 24 -9.15 -16.32 3.79
CA ASP A 24 -9.76 -16.25 5.12
C ASP A 24 -8.87 -15.44 6.07
N SER A 25 -7.56 -15.68 5.99
CA SER A 25 -6.59 -15.00 6.84
C SER A 25 -6.51 -13.50 6.55
N CYS A 26 -6.46 -13.09 5.27
CA CYS A 26 -6.44 -11.67 4.91
C CYS A 26 -7.73 -10.96 5.34
N SER A 27 -8.89 -11.57 5.07
CA SER A 27 -10.18 -10.96 5.42
C SER A 27 -10.30 -10.77 6.93
N ALA A 28 -9.88 -11.75 7.72
CA ALA A 28 -9.84 -11.65 9.17
C ALA A 28 -8.91 -10.52 9.65
N ALA A 29 -7.72 -10.37 9.04
CA ALA A 29 -6.80 -9.29 9.37
C ALA A 29 -7.38 -7.90 9.05
N GLN A 30 -8.07 -7.76 7.91
CA GLN A 30 -8.75 -6.50 7.55
C GLN A 30 -9.90 -6.16 8.51
N GLU A 31 -10.68 -7.17 8.90
CA GLU A 31 -11.76 -7.01 9.88
C GLU A 31 -11.23 -6.60 11.26
N GLN A 32 -10.11 -7.17 11.70
CA GLN A 32 -9.44 -6.77 12.94
C GLN A 32 -9.01 -5.31 12.92
N ILE A 33 -8.35 -4.86 11.85
CA ILE A 33 -7.90 -3.47 11.71
C ILE A 33 -9.10 -2.52 11.68
N GLN A 34 -10.17 -2.87 10.97
CA GLN A 34 -11.38 -2.05 10.92
C GLN A 34 -12.03 -1.94 12.30
N ALA A 35 -12.17 -3.05 13.03
CA ALA A 35 -12.71 -3.04 14.38
C ALA A 35 -11.88 -2.16 15.33
N TRP A 36 -10.55 -2.20 15.19
CA TRP A 36 -9.67 -1.31 15.94
C TRP A 36 -9.87 0.17 15.57
N LEU A 37 -10.00 0.50 14.27
CA LEU A 37 -10.29 1.87 13.84
C LEU A 37 -11.62 2.38 14.41
N ASP A 38 -12.67 1.57 14.35
CA ASP A 38 -14.00 1.94 14.83
C ASP A 38 -13.97 2.21 16.35
N ALA A 39 -13.22 1.40 17.10
CA ALA A 39 -13.03 1.57 18.54
C ALA A 39 -12.19 2.80 18.91
N ASN A 40 -11.30 3.26 18.03
CA ASN A 40 -10.33 4.34 18.28
C ASN A 40 -10.60 5.62 17.47
N LYS A 41 -11.74 5.73 16.78
CA LYS A 41 -12.03 6.81 15.81
C LYS A 41 -11.80 8.24 16.33
N GLU A 42 -12.08 8.49 17.61
CA GLU A 42 -11.94 9.82 18.22
C GLU A 42 -10.52 10.11 18.75
N THR A 43 -9.66 9.07 18.77
CA THR A 43 -8.30 9.12 19.33
C THR A 43 -7.25 8.62 18.34
N LEU A 44 -7.58 8.60 17.05
CA LEU A 44 -6.63 8.19 16.02
C LEU A 44 -5.38 9.09 16.06
N PRO A 45 -4.17 8.50 15.94
CA PRO A 45 -2.95 9.29 15.91
C PRO A 45 -2.90 10.17 14.66
N THR A 46 -2.46 11.41 14.83
CA THR A 46 -2.46 12.43 13.76
C THR A 46 -1.07 12.99 13.48
N THR A 47 -0.05 12.53 14.21
CA THR A 47 1.35 12.88 14.00
C THR A 47 2.10 11.74 13.32
N LEU A 48 3.17 12.07 12.60
CA LEU A 48 4.00 11.06 11.96
C LEU A 48 4.68 10.15 13.00
N ASP A 49 5.10 10.70 14.14
CA ASP A 49 5.74 9.93 15.21
C ASP A 49 4.80 8.93 15.86
N ASP A 50 3.55 9.30 16.09
CA ASP A 50 2.56 8.39 16.69
C ASP A 50 2.14 7.30 15.71
N ILE A 51 1.89 7.64 14.45
CA ILE A 51 1.53 6.67 13.41
C ILE A 51 2.67 5.68 13.17
N SER A 52 3.93 6.15 13.17
CA SER A 52 5.10 5.29 12.91
C SER A 52 5.31 4.18 13.94
N ARG A 53 4.63 4.23 15.09
CA ARG A 53 4.68 3.17 16.12
C ARG A 53 3.84 1.94 15.79
N TYR A 54 2.93 2.05 14.83
CA TYR A 54 2.04 0.96 14.42
C TYR A 54 2.65 0.11 13.30
N PRO A 55 2.22 -1.14 13.09
CA PRO A 55 2.56 -1.91 11.89
C PRO A 55 2.05 -1.23 10.60
N MET A 56 2.70 -1.47 9.46
CA MET A 56 2.41 -0.77 8.19
C MET A 56 0.94 -0.83 7.76
N GLU A 57 0.24 -1.94 7.97
CA GLU A 57 -1.18 -2.10 7.66
C GLU A 57 -2.08 -1.19 8.50
N TYR A 58 -1.79 -1.04 9.80
CA TYR A 58 -2.47 -0.07 10.66
C TYR A 58 -2.15 1.36 10.23
N ARG A 59 -0.90 1.67 9.85
CA ARG A 59 -0.55 3.02 9.37
C ARG A 59 -1.35 3.43 8.14
N ARG A 60 -1.49 2.52 7.17
CA ARG A 60 -2.31 2.74 5.97
C ARG A 60 -3.77 2.95 6.33
N ALA A 61 -4.30 2.12 7.23
CA ALA A 61 -5.70 2.19 7.65
C ALA A 61 -6.01 3.48 8.42
N ILE A 62 -5.15 3.85 9.39
CA ILE A 62 -5.22 5.14 10.11
C ILE A 62 -5.20 6.29 9.11
N GLN A 63 -4.19 6.34 8.22
CA GLN A 63 -4.07 7.42 7.24
C GLN A 63 -5.30 7.47 6.31
N GLY A 64 -5.89 6.33 5.95
CA GLY A 64 -7.14 6.27 5.19
C GLY A 64 -8.37 6.83 5.91
N ALA A 65 -8.38 6.78 7.25
CA ALA A 65 -9.47 7.29 8.10
C ALA A 65 -9.35 8.79 8.42
N LEU A 66 -8.18 9.39 8.21
CA LEU A 66 -7.95 10.81 8.47
C LEU A 66 -8.53 11.72 7.37
N SER A 67 -8.82 12.98 7.73
CA SER A 67 -9.21 14.00 6.75
C SER A 67 -8.11 14.24 5.71
N PRO A 68 -8.45 14.66 4.46
CA PRO A 68 -7.46 14.98 3.43
C PRO A 68 -6.35 15.94 3.91
N GLN A 69 -6.70 16.93 4.74
CA GLN A 69 -5.75 17.90 5.30
C GLN A 69 -4.74 17.22 6.24
N GLN A 70 -5.19 16.34 7.12
CA GLN A 70 -4.32 15.57 8.02
C GLN A 70 -3.42 14.62 7.22
N ARG A 71 -3.96 13.94 6.21
CA ARG A 71 -3.17 13.06 5.33
C ARG A 71 -2.06 13.82 4.60
N VAL A 72 -2.36 15.01 4.09
CA VAL A 72 -1.37 15.91 3.48
C VAL A 72 -0.30 16.29 4.50
N ALA A 73 -0.68 16.70 5.71
CA ALA A 73 0.26 17.13 6.74
C ALA A 73 1.28 16.02 7.09
N LEU A 74 0.81 14.78 7.23
CA LEU A 74 1.66 13.61 7.49
C LEU A 74 2.69 13.38 6.39
N TRP A 75 2.26 13.39 5.12
CA TRP A 75 3.19 13.17 4.02
C TRP A 75 4.16 14.32 3.81
N ARG A 76 3.74 15.57 4.05
CA ARG A 76 4.64 16.71 4.00
C ARG A 76 5.72 16.59 5.06
N GLU A 77 5.34 16.21 6.28
CA GLU A 77 6.30 15.96 7.36
C GLU A 77 7.25 14.80 7.00
N HIS A 78 6.72 13.70 6.46
CA HIS A 78 7.52 12.56 5.99
C HIS A 78 8.58 12.99 4.97
N LEU A 79 8.19 13.72 3.93
CA LEU A 79 9.13 14.21 2.92
C LEU A 79 10.14 15.21 3.47
N ARG A 80 9.73 16.12 4.38
CA ARG A 80 10.66 17.06 5.02
C ARG A 80 11.72 16.32 5.84
N ARG A 81 11.31 15.31 6.62
CA ARG A 81 12.25 14.49 7.39
C ARG A 81 13.18 13.70 6.48
N TYR A 82 12.66 13.13 5.40
CA TYR A 82 13.47 12.45 4.39
C TYR A 82 14.54 13.37 3.80
N ILE A 83 14.17 14.57 3.34
CA ILE A 83 15.13 15.55 2.81
C ILE A 83 16.19 15.91 3.85
N ALA A 84 15.78 16.16 5.10
CA ALA A 84 16.68 16.56 6.17
C ALA A 84 17.69 15.46 6.55
N SER A 85 17.30 14.18 6.47
CA SER A 85 18.17 13.04 6.79
C SER A 85 19.04 12.57 5.64
N HIS A 86 18.87 13.11 4.43
CA HIS A 86 19.63 12.72 3.23
C HIS A 86 20.39 13.93 2.62
N PRO A 87 21.42 14.47 3.30
CA PRO A 87 22.19 15.62 2.78
C PRO A 87 22.94 15.34 1.46
N GLN A 88 23.07 14.08 1.07
CA GLN A 88 23.70 13.62 -0.17
C GLN A 88 22.79 13.65 -1.41
N LEU A 89 21.52 14.05 -1.28
CA LEU A 89 20.60 14.13 -2.42
C LEU A 89 21.15 15.06 -3.50
N ASN A 90 21.18 14.56 -4.74
CA ASN A 90 21.60 15.38 -5.87
C ASN A 90 20.46 16.28 -6.37
N ALA A 91 20.78 17.22 -7.28
CA ALA A 91 19.82 18.18 -7.81
C ALA A 91 18.59 17.53 -8.49
N ARG A 92 18.76 16.38 -9.16
CA ARG A 92 17.65 15.66 -9.80
C ARG A 92 16.70 15.07 -8.77
N GLN A 93 17.24 14.47 -7.71
CA GLN A 93 16.46 13.90 -6.61
C GLN A 93 15.68 14.97 -5.85
N LEU A 94 16.32 16.11 -5.55
CA LEU A 94 15.66 17.25 -4.92
C LEU A 94 14.51 17.79 -5.78
N ALA A 95 14.72 17.96 -7.09
CA ALA A 95 13.67 18.40 -8.00
C ALA A 95 12.47 17.43 -8.06
N ALA A 96 12.72 16.11 -8.02
CA ALA A 96 11.66 15.11 -7.97
C ALA A 96 10.87 15.18 -6.65
N LEU A 97 11.56 15.38 -5.52
CA LEU A 97 10.93 15.57 -4.20
C LEU A 97 10.11 16.87 -4.13
N ASP A 98 10.57 17.96 -4.75
CA ASP A 98 9.83 19.22 -4.84
C ASP A 98 8.53 19.04 -5.65
N LEU A 99 8.60 18.34 -6.79
CA LEU A 99 7.41 17.97 -7.55
C LEU A 99 6.46 17.10 -6.73
N ALA A 100 6.98 16.13 -5.98
CA ALA A 100 6.18 15.27 -5.12
C ALA A 100 5.48 16.08 -4.01
N MET A 101 6.21 16.98 -3.35
CA MET A 101 5.70 17.91 -2.34
C MET A 101 4.59 18.81 -2.90
N ALA A 102 4.74 19.30 -4.13
CA ALA A 102 3.74 20.13 -4.80
C ALA A 102 2.42 19.39 -5.06
N THR A 103 2.42 18.05 -5.19
CA THR A 103 1.19 17.26 -5.32
C THR A 103 0.43 17.07 -4.00
N LEU A 104 1.05 17.35 -2.85
CA LEU A 104 0.45 17.16 -1.53
C LEU A 104 -0.51 18.30 -1.19
N THR A 105 -1.68 18.28 -1.83
CA THR A 105 -2.84 19.12 -1.52
C THR A 105 -4.05 18.23 -1.17
N PRO A 106 -5.08 18.74 -0.47
CA PRO A 106 -6.27 17.94 -0.13
C PRO A 106 -6.93 17.28 -1.35
N GLU A 107 -6.89 17.95 -2.52
CA GLU A 107 -7.45 17.50 -3.79
C GLU A 107 -6.76 16.24 -4.33
N LEU A 108 -5.54 15.94 -3.87
CA LEU A 108 -4.86 14.68 -4.18
C LEU A 108 -5.73 13.46 -3.83
N TYR A 109 -6.56 13.54 -2.80
CA TYR A 109 -7.40 12.43 -2.35
C TYR A 109 -8.74 12.33 -3.08
N THR A 110 -8.91 13.08 -4.17
CA THR A 110 -9.98 12.85 -5.15
C THR A 110 -9.56 11.77 -6.16
N PRO A 111 -10.50 11.10 -6.86
CA PRO A 111 -10.17 9.98 -7.75
C PRO A 111 -9.53 10.41 -9.10
N VAL A 112 -9.32 11.70 -9.34
CA VAL A 112 -8.82 12.24 -10.61
C VAL A 112 -7.30 12.25 -10.62
N ASP A 113 -6.69 11.79 -11.71
CA ASP A 113 -5.26 11.91 -11.95
C ASP A 113 -5.00 13.15 -12.78
N THR A 114 -4.20 14.09 -12.26
CA THR A 114 -3.84 15.32 -12.97
C THR A 114 -2.52 15.15 -13.73
N PRO A 115 -2.27 15.94 -14.80
CA PRO A 115 -0.98 15.94 -15.49
C PRO A 115 0.20 16.21 -14.55
N GLU A 116 0.03 17.08 -13.55
CA GLU A 116 1.05 17.42 -12.55
C GLU A 116 1.40 16.21 -11.69
N LEU A 117 0.39 15.45 -11.27
CA LEU A 117 0.59 14.22 -10.53
C LEU A 117 1.37 13.20 -11.36
N LEU A 118 0.95 12.95 -12.60
CA LEU A 118 1.62 11.99 -13.48
C LEU A 118 3.08 12.39 -13.73
N ARG A 119 3.34 13.70 -13.88
CA ARG A 119 4.70 14.26 -14.00
C ARG A 119 5.53 14.00 -12.74
N ALA A 120 4.97 14.23 -11.54
CA ALA A 120 5.67 13.98 -10.28
C ALA A 120 5.99 12.48 -10.08
N GLN A 121 5.04 11.59 -10.40
CA GLN A 121 5.26 10.14 -10.35
C GLN A 121 6.38 9.70 -11.31
N ALA A 122 6.39 10.22 -12.53
CA ALA A 122 7.44 9.93 -13.51
C ALA A 122 8.80 10.45 -13.03
N ALA A 123 8.87 11.66 -12.47
CA ALA A 123 10.10 12.23 -11.92
C ALA A 123 10.67 11.40 -10.77
N MET A 124 9.82 10.92 -9.86
CA MET A 124 10.26 10.05 -8.76
C MET A 124 10.83 8.72 -9.26
N ARG A 125 10.22 8.13 -10.31
CA ARG A 125 10.70 6.89 -10.92
C ARG A 125 12.02 7.06 -11.68
N ASP A 126 12.28 8.23 -12.24
CA ASP A 126 13.56 8.52 -12.92
C ASP A 126 14.68 8.85 -11.94
N ALA A 127 14.37 9.54 -10.84
CA ALA A 127 15.38 10.09 -9.93
C ALA A 127 15.85 9.12 -8.84
N PHE A 128 15.06 8.10 -8.51
CA PHE A 128 15.34 7.16 -7.43
C PHE A 128 15.27 5.72 -7.92
N ASP A 129 16.05 4.84 -7.30
CA ASP A 129 15.84 3.41 -7.50
C ASP A 129 14.44 2.99 -7.00
N PRO A 130 13.88 1.88 -7.50
CA PRO A 130 12.51 1.50 -7.19
C PRO A 130 12.22 1.31 -5.70
N LYS A 131 13.18 0.77 -4.92
CA LYS A 131 12.99 0.53 -3.48
C LYS A 131 12.93 1.84 -2.73
N GLU A 132 13.86 2.74 -3.03
CA GLU A 132 13.92 4.04 -2.41
C GLU A 132 12.69 4.88 -2.75
N ALA A 133 12.27 4.88 -4.01
CA ALA A 133 11.04 5.56 -4.42
C ALA A 133 9.81 5.05 -3.63
N ARG A 134 9.68 3.73 -3.42
CA ARG A 134 8.62 3.14 -2.59
C ARG A 134 8.67 3.62 -1.14
N LEU A 135 9.85 3.74 -0.54
CA LEU A 135 10.01 4.26 0.82
C LEU A 135 9.55 5.72 0.93
N ILE A 136 9.83 6.52 -0.10
CA ILE A 136 9.49 7.94 -0.10
C ILE A 136 7.98 8.17 -0.29
N VAL A 137 7.33 7.46 -1.22
CA VAL A 137 5.97 7.83 -1.67
C VAL A 137 4.87 6.82 -1.35
N SER A 138 5.21 5.64 -0.81
CA SER A 138 4.24 4.58 -0.51
C SER A 138 4.47 3.88 0.84
N THR A 139 5.45 4.34 1.62
CA THR A 139 5.73 3.86 2.98
C THR A 139 5.69 5.05 3.91
N LEU A 140 4.60 5.21 4.67
CA LEU A 140 4.47 6.32 5.62
C LEU A 140 5.24 5.99 6.91
N GLY A 141 6.24 6.82 7.22
CA GLY A 141 7.18 6.55 8.32
C GLY A 141 8.28 5.56 7.93
N PRO A 142 9.09 5.11 8.89
CA PRO A 142 10.18 4.16 8.65
C PRO A 142 9.62 2.80 8.20
N PRO A 143 10.32 2.04 7.34
CA PRO A 143 9.90 0.68 7.04
C PRO A 143 9.85 -0.15 8.33
N ASP A 144 8.93 -1.11 8.41
CA ASP A 144 8.90 -2.04 9.53
C ASP A 144 10.24 -2.79 9.59
N ALA A 145 10.83 -2.83 10.80
CA ALA A 145 12.07 -3.56 11.06
C ALA A 145 11.78 -5.06 11.01
N SER A 146 11.63 -5.62 9.80
CA SER A 146 11.49 -7.04 9.48
C SER A 146 10.92 -7.91 10.64
N SER A 147 9.63 -7.79 10.96
CA SER A 147 9.00 -8.72 11.90
C SER A 147 8.38 -9.88 11.13
N ALA A 148 9.20 -10.89 10.89
CA ALA A 148 8.74 -12.26 10.66
C ALA A 148 7.91 -12.83 11.84
N GLU A 149 7.51 -12.03 12.83
CA GLU A 149 6.86 -12.50 14.06
C GLU A 149 5.56 -11.77 14.46
N GLU A 150 5.04 -10.84 13.67
CA GLU A 150 3.70 -10.27 13.94
C GLU A 150 2.95 -9.85 12.68
N SER A 151 3.29 -10.48 11.54
CA SER A 151 2.51 -10.30 10.32
C SER A 151 1.11 -10.86 10.54
N ALA A 152 0.15 -9.97 10.75
CA ALA A 152 -1.21 -10.23 10.31
C ALA A 152 -1.14 -10.81 8.88
N ALA A 153 -2.02 -11.75 8.58
CA ALA A 153 -2.13 -12.38 7.27
C ALA A 153 -1.89 -11.44 6.08
N PRO A 154 -1.39 -11.91 4.92
CA PRO A 154 -1.03 -11.03 3.81
C PRO A 154 -2.23 -10.16 3.37
N ILE A 155 -2.21 -8.88 3.75
CA ILE A 155 -3.20 -7.89 3.31
C ILE A 155 -2.79 -7.33 1.95
N CYS A 156 -3.76 -6.99 1.09
CA CYS A 156 -3.54 -6.18 -0.11
C CYS A 156 -2.64 -4.97 0.24
N GLN A 157 -1.47 -4.87 -0.40
CA GLN A 157 -0.44 -3.87 -0.08
C GLN A 157 -0.04 -2.99 -1.27
N CYS A 158 -0.65 -3.18 -2.43
CA CYS A 158 -0.41 -2.36 -3.62
C CYS A 158 -1.69 -2.12 -4.43
N ASN A 159 -1.60 -1.18 -5.36
CA ASN A 159 -2.62 -0.92 -6.37
C ASN A 159 -2.09 -1.31 -7.76
N ARG A 160 -2.83 -2.11 -8.53
CA ARG A 160 -2.36 -2.60 -9.85
C ARG A 160 -2.12 -1.52 -10.90
N SER A 161 -2.78 -0.36 -10.81
CA SER A 161 -2.52 0.79 -11.68
C SER A 161 -1.47 1.76 -11.13
N ASP A 162 -1.06 1.60 -9.87
CA ASP A 162 -0.17 2.51 -9.15
C ASP A 162 0.66 1.73 -8.12
N ALA A 163 1.51 0.81 -8.60
CA ALA A 163 2.02 -0.30 -7.80
C ALA A 163 2.98 0.08 -6.66
N TRP A 164 3.93 0.99 -6.91
CA TRP A 164 5.04 1.35 -6.00
C TRP A 164 5.60 0.17 -5.20
N CYS A 165 5.84 -0.96 -5.87
CA CYS A 165 6.24 -2.22 -5.23
C CYS A 165 7.76 -2.39 -5.07
N GLY A 166 8.56 -1.39 -5.39
CA GLY A 166 10.01 -1.55 -5.51
C GLY A 166 10.35 -2.36 -6.76
N ASP A 167 11.18 -3.39 -6.59
CA ASP A 167 11.59 -4.29 -7.69
C ASP A 167 10.49 -5.28 -8.11
N PHE A 168 9.39 -5.36 -7.35
CA PHE A 168 8.32 -6.33 -7.59
C PHE A 168 7.18 -5.74 -8.40
N SER A 169 6.32 -6.63 -8.92
CA SER A 169 5.06 -6.24 -9.57
C SER A 169 3.90 -6.31 -8.59
N CYS A 170 2.85 -5.53 -8.83
CA CYS A 170 1.60 -5.68 -8.08
C CYS A 170 0.73 -6.73 -8.76
N ARG A 171 0.53 -7.88 -8.11
CA ARG A 171 -0.28 -8.99 -8.62
C ARG A 171 -1.64 -8.99 -7.95
N ALA A 172 -2.68 -9.35 -8.70
CA ALA A 172 -4.00 -9.57 -8.12
C ALA A 172 -3.88 -10.64 -7.02
N TYR A 173 -4.53 -10.37 -5.90
CA TYR A 173 -4.56 -11.25 -4.74
C TYR A 173 -5.98 -11.23 -4.18
N SER A 174 -6.39 -12.29 -3.53
CA SER A 174 -7.79 -12.52 -3.15
C SER A 174 -8.22 -11.82 -1.85
N CYS A 175 -7.48 -10.78 -1.48
CA CYS A 175 -7.82 -9.85 -0.42
C CYS A 175 -8.96 -8.91 -0.82
N ARG A 176 -9.80 -8.51 0.15
CA ARG A 176 -10.84 -7.50 -0.09
C ARG A 176 -10.15 -6.19 -0.45
N SER A 177 -10.59 -5.54 -1.52
CA SER A 177 -10.04 -4.24 -1.89
C SER A 177 -10.42 -3.17 -0.87
N THR A 178 -9.47 -2.31 -0.52
CA THR A 178 -9.73 -1.13 0.32
C THR A 178 -10.12 0.08 -0.53
N THR A 179 -10.61 1.15 0.09
CA THR A 179 -10.90 2.41 -0.63
C THR A 179 -9.65 3.27 -0.82
N SER A 180 -8.68 3.15 0.09
CA SER A 180 -7.38 3.83 0.03
C SER A 180 -6.31 3.05 0.81
N GLY A 181 -5.07 3.56 0.87
CA GLY A 181 -3.97 2.92 1.60
C GLY A 181 -2.81 2.48 0.73
N CYS A 182 -2.95 2.54 -0.60
CA CYS A 182 -1.94 2.09 -1.55
C CYS A 182 -1.65 3.12 -2.64
N GLY A 183 -0.56 2.90 -3.37
CA GLY A 183 -0.14 3.78 -4.45
C GLY A 183 0.53 5.06 -3.96
N TRP A 184 0.58 6.06 -4.84
CA TRP A 184 1.16 7.37 -4.58
C TRP A 184 0.49 8.04 -3.38
N PHE A 185 1.26 8.23 -2.31
CA PHE A 185 0.81 8.79 -1.04
C PHE A 185 -0.45 8.12 -0.47
N ASN A 186 -0.58 6.81 -0.71
CA ASN A 186 -1.68 5.96 -0.24
C ASN A 186 -3.07 6.39 -0.73
N ARG A 187 -3.15 7.11 -1.87
CA ARG A 187 -4.42 7.64 -2.38
C ARG A 187 -5.30 6.62 -3.09
N LYS A 188 -4.75 5.49 -3.51
CA LYS A 188 -5.45 4.46 -4.29
C LYS A 188 -5.90 3.31 -3.40
N ALA A 189 -6.97 2.65 -3.83
CA ALA A 189 -7.42 1.36 -3.31
C ALA A 189 -6.29 0.33 -3.32
N CYS A 190 -6.16 -0.47 -2.27
CA CYS A 190 -5.29 -1.64 -2.27
C CYS A 190 -6.04 -2.81 -2.92
N ASN A 191 -5.50 -3.38 -4.00
CA ASN A 191 -6.15 -4.46 -4.76
C ASN A 191 -5.17 -5.53 -5.28
N GLY A 192 -4.01 -5.64 -4.63
CA GLY A 192 -3.02 -6.64 -4.95
C GLY A 192 -1.91 -6.75 -3.91
N LEU A 193 -1.00 -7.70 -4.15
CA LEU A 193 0.19 -7.94 -3.35
C LEU A 193 1.45 -7.72 -4.20
N CYS A 194 2.45 -7.05 -3.64
CA CYS A 194 3.77 -6.97 -4.27
C CYS A 194 4.47 -8.34 -4.24
N GLY A 195 4.88 -8.85 -5.41
CA GLY A 195 5.66 -10.09 -5.58
C GLY A 195 5.83 -10.51 -7.04
#